data_AF-A0A1V5ZWA4-F1
#
_entry.id   AF-A0A1V5ZWA4-F1
#
_cell.length_a   1.000
_cell.length_b   1.000
_cell.length_c   1.000
_cell.angle_alpha   90.00
_cell.angle_beta   90.00
_cell.angle_gamma   90.00
#
_symmetry.space_group_name_H-M   'P 1'
#
loop_
_entity.id
_entity.type
_entity.pdbx_description
1 polymer ?
#
loop_
_entity_poly.entity_id
_entity_poly.type
_entity_poly.pdbx_seq_one_letter_code
_entity_poly.pdbx_strand_id
1 'polypeptide(L)'
;MSAKSFKEFKHLSKEELSSRLKEEKERLSRLKFDIPLKKIKNVREIRKTKKNIARILTILREKKTSSELNSSPIKTVKNKNK
;
A
#
# COMPACT_ATOMS: atom_id res chain seq x y z
N MET A 1 5.50 -18.06 -10.42
CA MET A 1 5.16 -17.72 -9.02
C MET A 1 4.28 -16.49 -8.95
N SER A 2 3.02 -16.73 -8.61
CA SER A 2 1.85 -15.84 -8.66
C SER A 2 2.07 -14.56 -7.85
N ALA A 3 1.72 -13.41 -8.41
CA ALA A 3 1.68 -12.18 -7.64
C ALA A 3 0.48 -12.27 -6.70
N LYS A 4 0.71 -12.18 -5.37
CA LYS A 4 -0.38 -12.12 -4.38
C LYS A 4 -1.46 -11.18 -4.87
N SER A 5 -2.65 -11.74 -5.04
CA SER A 5 -3.74 -11.05 -5.73
C SER A 5 -4.29 -9.95 -4.83
N PHE A 6 -4.77 -8.86 -5.43
CA PHE A 6 -5.37 -7.75 -4.68
C PHE A 6 -6.48 -8.22 -3.71
N LYS A 7 -7.19 -9.28 -4.08
CA LYS A 7 -8.23 -9.91 -3.26
C LYS A 7 -7.68 -10.41 -1.91
N GLU A 8 -6.52 -11.05 -1.90
CA GLU A 8 -5.89 -11.55 -0.66
C GLU A 8 -5.58 -10.43 0.34
N PHE A 9 -5.22 -9.24 -0.15
CA PHE A 9 -4.94 -8.11 0.73
C PHE A 9 -6.22 -7.49 1.30
N LYS A 10 -7.36 -7.59 0.60
CA LYS A 10 -8.63 -7.01 1.06
C LYS A 10 -9.18 -7.71 2.30
N HIS A 11 -8.97 -9.02 2.43
CA HIS A 11 -9.46 -9.83 3.55
C HIS A 11 -8.66 -9.67 4.86
N LEU A 12 -7.47 -9.08 4.81
CA LEU A 12 -6.59 -8.92 5.98
C LEU A 12 -7.07 -7.80 6.90
N SER A 13 -6.72 -7.90 8.17
CA SER A 13 -6.94 -6.83 9.15
C SER A 13 -6.04 -5.61 8.87
N LYS A 14 -6.34 -4.45 9.49
CA LYS A 14 -5.49 -3.24 9.35
C LYS A 14 -4.07 -3.49 9.89
N GLU A 15 -3.96 -4.25 10.97
CA GLU A 15 -2.69 -4.57 11.63
C GLU A 15 -1.85 -5.51 10.75
N GLU A 16 -2.46 -6.56 10.20
CA GLU A 16 -1.79 -7.50 9.29
C GLU A 16 -1.32 -6.80 8.01
N LEU A 17 -2.11 -5.87 7.48
CA LEU A 17 -1.71 -5.04 6.34
C LEU A 17 -0.50 -4.17 6.68
N SER A 18 -0.43 -3.61 7.89
CA SER A 18 0.70 -2.80 8.33
C SER A 18 1.97 -3.64 8.51
N SER A 19 1.87 -4.85 9.05
CA SER A 19 2.99 -5.78 9.20
C SER A 19 3.52 -6.23 7.83
N ARG A 20 2.64 -6.64 6.92
CA ARG A 20 3.03 -6.98 5.54
C ARG A 20 3.64 -5.81 4.79
N LEU A 21 3.17 -4.58 5.03
CA LEU A 21 3.77 -3.39 4.44
C LEU A 21 5.22 -3.21 4.88
N LYS A 22 5.53 -3.45 6.17
CA LYS A 22 6.91 -3.39 6.69
C LYS A 22 7.78 -4.46 6.05
N GLU A 23 7.32 -5.71 6.02
CA GLU A 23 8.04 -6.82 5.38
C GLU A 23 8.37 -6.56 3.90
N GLU A 24 7.40 -6.09 3.11
CA GLU A 24 7.60 -5.80 1.69
C GLU A 24 8.55 -4.60 1.48
N LYS A 25 8.53 -3.61 2.38
CA LYS A 25 9.50 -2.50 2.35
C LYS A 25 10.92 -2.98 2.67
N GLU A 26 11.08 -3.81 3.69
CA GLU A 26 12.38 -4.41 4.01
C GLU A 26 12.91 -5.26 2.86
N ARG A 27 12.04 -6.07 2.25
CA ARG A 27 12.37 -6.85 1.05
C ARG A 27 12.81 -5.93 -0.09
N LEU A 28 12.12 -4.82 -0.32
CA LEU A 28 12.52 -3.84 -1.32
C LEU A 28 13.89 -3.23 -1.01
N SER A 29 14.19 -2.93 0.26
CA SER A 29 15.49 -2.43 0.69
C SER A 29 16.60 -3.45 0.42
N ARG A 30 16.42 -4.71 0.85
CA ARG A 30 17.36 -5.80 0.57
C ARG A 30 17.62 -5.94 -0.93
N LEU A 31 16.54 -6.00 -1.72
CA LEU A 31 16.65 -6.06 -3.18
C LEU A 31 17.40 -4.84 -3.75
N LYS A 32 17.25 -3.63 -3.20
CA LYS A 32 18.03 -2.46 -3.65
C LYS A 32 19.52 -2.58 -3.31
N PHE A 33 19.87 -3.14 -2.15
CA PHE A 33 21.26 -3.38 -1.77
C PHE A 33 21.92 -4.46 -2.63
N ASP A 34 21.16 -5.46 -3.07
CA ASP A 34 21.69 -6.54 -3.92
C ASP A 34 21.98 -6.09 -5.37
N ILE A 35 21.38 -4.97 -5.83
CA ILE A 35 21.57 -4.43 -7.20
C ILE A 35 23.04 -4.11 -7.47
N PRO A 36 23.70 -3.23 -6.69
CA PRO A 36 25.10 -2.88 -6.92
C PRO A 36 26.03 -4.08 -6.77
N LEU A 37 25.66 -5.06 -5.92
CA LEU A 37 26.41 -6.29 -5.71
C LEU A 37 26.29 -7.28 -6.88
N LYS A 38 25.43 -7.01 -7.89
CA LYS A 38 25.09 -7.93 -8.99
C LYS A 38 24.64 -9.33 -8.54
N LYS A 39 24.16 -9.47 -7.29
CA LYS A 39 23.71 -10.76 -6.72
C LYS A 39 22.23 -11.07 -7.03
N ILE A 40 21.54 -10.17 -7.74
CA ILE A 40 20.13 -10.35 -8.05
C ILE A 40 19.95 -11.32 -9.20
N LYS A 41 19.33 -12.47 -8.89
CA LYS A 41 18.90 -13.44 -9.89
C LYS A 41 17.68 -12.97 -10.69
N ASN A 42 16.80 -12.16 -10.10
CA ASN A 42 15.53 -11.78 -10.73
C ASN A 42 15.13 -10.31 -10.48
N VAL A 43 15.45 -9.45 -11.43
CA VAL A 43 15.11 -8.01 -11.40
C VAL A 43 13.59 -7.77 -11.39
N ARG A 44 12.80 -8.72 -11.90
CA ARG A 44 11.33 -8.61 -11.96
C ARG A 44 10.71 -8.61 -10.56
N GLU A 45 11.38 -9.17 -9.56
CA GLU A 45 10.90 -9.17 -8.18
C GLU A 45 10.75 -7.76 -7.63
N ILE A 46 11.68 -6.84 -7.94
CA ILE A 46 11.59 -5.44 -7.51
C ILE A 46 10.28 -4.81 -7.99
N ARG A 47 9.91 -5.05 -9.26
CA ARG A 47 8.65 -4.53 -9.81
C ARG A 47 7.43 -5.16 -9.14
N LYS A 48 7.49 -6.45 -8.77
CA LYS A 48 6.41 -7.13 -8.03
C LYS A 48 6.26 -6.57 -6.62
N THR A 49 7.36 -6.47 -5.87
CA THR A 49 7.41 -5.90 -4.51
C THR A 49 6.87 -4.48 -4.48
N LYS A 50 7.27 -3.61 -5.43
CA LYS A 50 6.71 -2.25 -5.55
C LYS A 50 5.19 -2.27 -5.78
N LYS A 51 4.69 -3.16 -6.65
CA LYS A 51 3.24 -3.30 -6.89
C LYS A 51 2.50 -3.81 -5.65
N ASN A 52 3.07 -4.72 -4.89
CA ASN A 52 2.47 -5.21 -3.63
C ASN A 52 2.34 -4.08 -2.61
N ILE A 53 3.41 -3.28 -2.41
CA ILE A 53 3.39 -2.12 -1.51
C ILE A 53 2.28 -1.13 -1.93
N ALA A 54 2.19 -0.80 -3.23
CA ALA A 54 1.16 0.10 -3.73
C ALA A 54 -0.26 -0.43 -3.44
N ARG A 55 -0.52 -1.72 -3.68
CA ARG A 55 -1.82 -2.36 -3.40
C ARG A 55 -2.19 -2.29 -1.92
N ILE A 56 -1.25 -2.58 -1.03
CA ILE A 56 -1.47 -2.52 0.42
C ILE A 56 -1.80 -1.08 0.84
N LEU A 57 -1.07 -0.09 0.34
CA LEU A 57 -1.32 1.34 0.62
C LEU A 57 -2.70 1.77 0.12
N THR A 58 -3.13 1.34 -1.06
CA THR A 58 -4.47 1.62 -1.59
C THR A 58 -5.55 1.07 -0.66
N ILE A 59 -5.45 -0.18 -0.22
CA ILE A 59 -6.45 -0.80 0.67
C ILE A 59 -6.48 -0.10 2.03
N LEU A 60 -5.32 0.25 2.59
CA LEU A 60 -5.25 1.03 3.83
C LEU A 60 -5.93 2.40 3.66
N ARG A 61 -5.76 3.04 2.51
CA ARG A 61 -6.43 4.32 2.20
C ARG A 61 -7.94 4.14 2.04
N GLU A 62 -8.40 3.13 1.32
CA GLU A 62 -9.83 2.82 1.16
C GLU A 62 -10.51 2.59 2.52
N LYS A 63 -9.86 1.84 3.42
CA LYS A 63 -10.34 1.60 4.79
C LYS A 63 -10.32 2.85 5.68
N LYS A 64 -9.52 3.86 5.33
CA LYS A 64 -9.44 5.15 6.03
C LYS A 64 -10.53 6.10 5.52
N THR A 65 -10.72 6.19 4.20
CA THR A 65 -11.76 7.02 3.59
C THR A 65 -13.16 6.56 3.98
N SER A 66 -13.40 5.25 4.08
CA SER A 66 -14.68 4.72 4.55
C SER A 66 -14.99 5.13 6.00
N SER A 67 -13.97 5.34 6.84
CA SER A 67 -14.16 5.87 8.20
C SER A 67 -14.29 7.40 8.25
N GLU A 68 -13.59 8.13 7.37
CA GLU A 68 -13.61 9.61 7.34
C GLU A 68 -14.91 10.19 6.76
N LEU A 69 -15.59 9.46 5.87
CA LEU A 69 -16.91 9.87 5.34
C LEU A 69 -18.01 9.87 6.41
N ASN A 70 -17.84 9.13 7.51
CA ASN A 70 -18.83 9.02 8.58
C ASN A 70 -18.65 10.05 9.72
N SER A 71 -17.56 10.85 9.71
CA SER A 71 -17.22 11.77 10.80
C SER A 71 -17.17 13.26 10.43
N SER A 72 -17.45 13.62 9.17
CA SER A 72 -17.49 15.02 8.76
C SER A 72 -18.93 15.52 8.64
N PRO A 73 -19.44 16.34 9.59
CA PRO A 73 -20.63 17.14 9.30
C PRO A 73 -20.31 18.02 8.09
N ILE A 74 -21.24 18.03 7.14
CA ILE A 74 -21.30 18.90 5.96
C ILE A 74 -20.64 20.24 6.30
N LYS A 75 -19.49 20.56 5.69
CA LYS A 75 -18.98 21.93 5.77
C LYS A 75 -20.02 22.81 5.13
N THR A 76 -20.74 23.52 5.99
CA THR A 76 -21.82 24.44 5.72
C THR A 76 -21.47 25.36 4.56
N VAL A 77 -22.42 25.47 3.64
CA VAL A 77 -22.56 26.53 2.66
C VAL A 77 -22.18 27.87 3.31
N LYS A 78 -21.10 28.50 2.84
CA LYS A 78 -20.96 29.95 2.92
C LYS A 78 -20.83 30.48 1.51
N ASN A 79 -22.01 30.55 0.91
CA ASN A 79 -22.35 31.59 -0.06
C ASN A 79 -21.98 32.95 0.56
N LYS A 80 -21.05 33.67 -0.06
CA LYS A 80 -20.95 35.12 0.07
C LYS A 80 -20.58 35.64 -1.31
N ASN A 81 -21.62 36.02 -2.04
CA ASN A 81 -21.57 37.10 -3.01
C ASN A 81 -20.76 38.27 -2.43
N LYS A 82 -19.67 38.64 -3.11
CA LYS A 82 -19.36 40.03 -3.45
C LYS A 82 -18.35 40.05 -4.58
#